data_AF-A0A848HGD1-F1
#
_entry.id   AF-A0A848HGD1-F1
#
_cell.length_a   1.000
_cell.length_b   1.000
_cell.length_c   1.000
_cell.angle_alpha   90.00
_cell.angle_beta   90.00
_cell.angle_gamma   90.00
#
_symmetry.space_group_name_H-M   'P 1'
#
loop_
_entity.id
_entity.type
_entity.pdbx_description
1 polymer ?
#
loop_
_entity_poly.entity_id
_entity_poly.type
_entity_poly.pdbx_seq_one_letter_code
_entity_poly.pdbx_strand_id
1 'polypeptide(L)'
;MKRRSTGAALLAAMLTVMLVATFAAAALWQQWRGVEVESAERTRQQASWILTGALDWARLILREDARSTGGVDHLGEPWAVPLQESRLSTFLSADSSDASNDADAVFLSGEITDLQSFLNVQDLFQASSTNQDALESFRRLFSLLGLPTSELGKLAENFRFASDISVENLSSSRAPLAPTRVEQLTWLGLSPDTVAALQPYITLLPQTTTVNVNTASAQVIYAAARNISLADAERLVAVRQGRPFRTTQDVVTVLPEVKPDDLKNLGFATSYFEVRGRVRQDEVVIEERSVVQRNSTTVTTLSRERGVLDATAQSLIQQAQRR
;
A
#
# COMPACT_ATOMS: atom_id res chain seq x y z
N MET A 1 -30.87 -32.24 76.65
CA MET A 1 -30.06 -32.61 75.46
C MET A 1 -30.03 -31.44 74.47
N LYS A 2 -29.03 -30.55 74.54
CA LYS A 2 -28.83 -29.51 73.52
C LYS A 2 -28.04 -30.11 72.36
N ARG A 3 -28.72 -30.43 71.26
CA ARG A 3 -28.05 -30.83 70.01
C ARG A 3 -27.32 -29.61 69.45
N ARG A 4 -26.01 -29.77 69.23
CA ARG A 4 -25.09 -28.80 68.64
C ARG A 4 -25.53 -28.45 67.21
N SER A 5 -26.01 -27.23 66.98
CA SER A 5 -26.27 -26.64 65.65
C SER A 5 -25.02 -25.98 65.04
N THR A 6 -23.84 -26.18 65.64
CA THR A 6 -22.60 -25.49 65.28
C THR A 6 -22.04 -25.93 63.92
N GLY A 7 -22.32 -27.15 63.46
CA GLY A 7 -21.82 -27.66 62.17
C GLY A 7 -22.54 -27.10 60.94
N ALA A 8 -23.88 -26.93 61.01
CA ALA A 8 -24.66 -26.39 59.90
C ALA A 8 -24.38 -24.89 59.68
N ALA A 9 -24.20 -24.12 60.76
CA ALA A 9 -23.82 -22.72 60.67
C ALA A 9 -22.41 -22.53 60.07
N LEU A 10 -21.47 -23.42 60.37
CA LEU A 10 -20.12 -23.39 59.80
C LEU A 10 -20.13 -23.72 58.30
N LEU A 11 -20.92 -24.70 57.87
CA LEU A 11 -21.09 -25.01 56.45
C LEU A 11 -21.76 -23.87 55.68
N ALA A 12 -22.79 -23.25 56.24
CA ALA A 12 -23.44 -22.08 55.64
C ALA A 12 -22.47 -20.88 55.55
N ALA A 13 -21.65 -20.65 56.58
CA ALA A 13 -20.61 -19.61 56.56
C ALA A 13 -19.51 -19.92 55.51
N MET A 14 -19.07 -21.16 55.39
CA MET A 14 -18.07 -21.54 54.38
C MET A 14 -18.62 -21.43 52.95
N LEU A 15 -19.87 -21.83 52.73
CA LEU A 15 -20.53 -21.70 51.43
C LEU A 15 -20.74 -20.23 51.03
N THR A 16 -21.15 -19.38 51.96
CA THR A 16 -21.31 -17.94 51.69
C THR A 16 -19.98 -17.27 51.38
N VAL A 17 -18.92 -17.56 52.13
CA VAL A 17 -17.57 -17.05 51.85
C VAL A 17 -17.05 -17.54 50.51
N MET A 18 -17.23 -18.84 50.18
CA MET A 18 -16.83 -19.40 48.89
C MET A 18 -17.56 -18.71 47.73
N LEU A 19 -18.87 -18.48 47.87
CA LEU A 19 -19.67 -17.81 46.85
C LEU A 19 -19.22 -16.36 46.63
N VAL A 20 -19.00 -15.61 47.71
CA VAL A 20 -18.49 -14.22 47.65
C VAL A 20 -17.11 -14.18 47.01
N ALA A 21 -16.21 -15.08 47.38
CA ALA A 21 -14.88 -15.17 46.78
C ALA A 21 -14.92 -15.50 45.29
N THR A 22 -15.83 -16.39 44.87
CA THR A 22 -16.00 -16.77 43.45
C THR A 22 -16.54 -15.60 42.63
N PHE A 23 -17.54 -14.88 43.14
CA PHE A 23 -18.05 -13.68 42.47
C PHE A 23 -17.02 -12.56 42.40
N ALA A 24 -16.25 -12.33 43.46
CA ALA A 24 -15.17 -11.36 43.46
C ALA A 24 -14.09 -11.71 42.42
N ALA A 25 -13.68 -12.97 42.33
CA ALA A 25 -12.72 -13.44 41.33
C ALA A 25 -13.24 -13.27 39.89
N ALA A 26 -14.51 -13.60 39.64
CA ALA A 26 -15.14 -13.43 38.33
C ALA A 26 -15.26 -11.93 37.94
N ALA A 27 -15.66 -11.08 38.88
CA ALA A 27 -15.76 -9.64 38.67
C ALA A 27 -14.39 -9.01 38.37
N LEU A 28 -13.35 -9.40 39.12
CA LEU A 28 -11.98 -8.96 38.84
C LEU A 28 -11.53 -9.40 37.46
N TRP A 29 -11.76 -10.67 37.07
CA TRP A 29 -11.39 -11.13 35.73
C TRP A 29 -12.10 -10.36 34.61
N GLN A 30 -13.38 -10.06 34.78
CA GLN A 30 -14.15 -9.25 33.83
C GLN A 30 -13.64 -7.80 33.78
N GLN A 31 -13.29 -7.21 34.92
CA GLN A 31 -12.70 -5.88 35.01
C GLN A 31 -11.34 -5.82 34.29
N TRP A 32 -10.47 -6.81 34.54
CA TRP A 32 -9.17 -6.92 33.87
C TRP A 32 -9.32 -7.00 32.34
N ARG A 33 -10.26 -7.81 31.84
CA ARG A 33 -10.55 -7.85 30.40
C ARG A 33 -11.08 -6.53 29.85
N GLY A 34 -11.88 -5.79 30.62
CA GLY A 34 -12.38 -4.48 30.23
C GLY A 34 -11.25 -3.46 30.07
N VAL A 35 -10.33 -3.41 31.04
CA VAL A 35 -9.17 -2.51 31.01
C VAL A 35 -8.26 -2.81 29.81
N GLU A 36 -8.02 -4.08 29.52
CA GLU A 36 -7.20 -4.49 28.39
C GLU A 36 -7.78 -4.00 27.05
N VAL A 37 -9.08 -4.22 26.82
CA VAL A 37 -9.77 -3.77 25.60
C VAL A 37 -9.76 -2.25 25.49
N GLU A 38 -10.06 -1.53 26.57
CA GLU A 38 -10.02 -0.07 26.57
C GLU A 38 -8.62 0.47 26.28
N SER A 39 -7.58 -0.15 26.83
CA SER A 39 -6.19 0.24 26.58
C SER A 39 -5.82 0.05 25.10
N ALA A 40 -6.18 -1.09 24.50
CA ALA A 40 -5.94 -1.38 23.09
C ALA A 40 -6.69 -0.41 22.16
N GLU A 41 -7.94 -0.06 22.49
CA GLU A 41 -8.72 0.91 21.72
C GLU A 41 -8.14 2.33 21.81
N ARG A 42 -7.65 2.74 22.99
CA ARG A 42 -6.95 4.03 23.13
C ARG A 42 -5.65 4.07 22.31
N THR A 43 -4.85 3.00 22.36
CA THR A 43 -3.61 2.88 21.56
C THR A 43 -3.90 2.98 20.07
N ARG A 44 -4.96 2.30 19.58
CA ARG A 44 -5.39 2.39 18.17
C ARG A 44 -5.82 3.80 17.78
N GLN A 45 -6.55 4.50 18.64
CA GLN A 45 -6.95 5.88 18.39
C GLN A 45 -5.73 6.81 18.35
N GLN A 46 -4.79 6.69 19.30
CA GLN A 46 -3.57 7.51 19.31
C GLN A 46 -2.72 7.28 18.05
N ALA A 47 -2.50 6.02 17.66
CA ALA A 47 -1.82 5.68 16.41
C ALA A 47 -2.52 6.27 15.17
N SER A 48 -3.86 6.31 15.17
CA SER A 48 -4.64 6.96 14.10
C SER A 48 -4.32 8.43 13.92
N TRP A 49 -4.19 9.17 15.03
CA TRP A 49 -3.85 10.60 15.01
C TRP A 49 -2.43 10.81 14.47
N ILE A 50 -1.48 9.98 14.92
CA ILE A 50 -0.09 10.02 14.47
C ILE A 50 -0.01 9.73 12.96
N LEU A 51 -0.68 8.68 12.48
CA LEU A 51 -0.68 8.30 11.06
C LEU A 51 -1.36 9.36 10.19
N THR A 52 -2.42 10.01 10.69
CA THR A 52 -3.06 11.11 9.97
C THR A 52 -2.11 12.30 9.84
N GLY A 53 -1.40 12.66 10.91
CA GLY A 53 -0.35 13.69 10.85
C GLY A 53 0.78 13.31 9.89
N ALA A 54 1.23 12.06 9.91
CA ALA A 54 2.25 11.56 8.98
C ALA A 54 1.80 11.66 7.51
N LEU A 55 0.53 11.36 7.21
CA LEU A 55 -0.02 11.55 5.87
C LEU A 55 -0.05 13.04 5.48
N ASP A 56 -0.44 13.94 6.39
CA ASP A 56 -0.47 15.36 6.09
C ASP A 56 0.93 15.94 5.85
N TRP A 57 1.94 15.44 6.57
CA TRP A 57 3.35 15.71 6.28
C TRP A 57 3.77 15.18 4.90
N ALA A 58 3.44 13.94 4.56
CA ALA A 58 3.73 13.38 3.23
C ALA A 58 3.09 14.21 2.11
N ARG A 59 1.84 14.65 2.30
CA ARG A 59 1.13 15.53 1.35
C ARG A 59 1.79 16.90 1.24
N LEU A 60 2.35 17.44 2.33
CA LEU A 60 3.11 18.68 2.29
C LEU A 60 4.42 18.52 1.50
N ILE A 61 5.16 17.44 1.72
CA ILE A 61 6.39 17.13 0.97
C ILE A 61 6.07 17.04 -0.53
N LEU A 62 5.04 16.27 -0.91
CA LEU A 62 4.63 16.11 -2.31
C LEU A 62 4.15 17.42 -2.95
N ARG A 63 3.49 18.28 -2.18
CA ARG A 63 3.07 19.61 -2.61
C ARG A 63 4.26 20.52 -2.87
N GLU A 64 5.25 20.50 -1.99
CA GLU A 64 6.42 21.35 -2.10
C GLU A 64 7.34 20.90 -3.23
N ASP A 65 7.47 19.58 -3.40
CA ASP A 65 8.14 18.98 -4.54
C ASP A 65 7.53 19.48 -5.87
N ALA A 66 6.21 19.42 -6.04
CA ALA A 66 5.54 19.88 -7.25
C ALA A 66 5.76 21.37 -7.58
N ARG A 67 6.13 22.21 -6.61
CA ARG A 67 6.53 23.61 -6.87
C ARG A 67 7.95 23.75 -7.38
N SER A 68 8.81 22.80 -7.04
CA SER A 68 10.27 22.91 -7.13
C SER A 68 10.85 22.19 -8.36
N THR A 69 10.31 21.04 -8.77
CA THR A 69 10.96 20.12 -9.72
C THR A 69 10.65 20.37 -11.20
N GLY A 70 9.76 21.32 -11.51
CA GLY A 70 9.50 21.72 -12.90
C GLY A 70 8.89 20.62 -13.76
N GLY A 71 8.16 19.67 -13.15
CA GLY A 71 7.38 18.65 -13.84
C GLY A 71 8.13 17.36 -14.18
N VAL A 72 9.14 16.98 -13.39
CA VAL A 72 9.81 15.68 -13.46
C VAL A 72 9.88 15.11 -12.05
N ASP A 73 9.62 13.83 -11.87
CA ASP A 73 9.67 13.12 -10.59
C ASP A 73 10.67 11.96 -10.67
N HIS A 74 11.53 11.81 -9.66
CA HIS A 74 12.58 10.79 -9.62
C HIS A 74 13.00 10.36 -8.21
N LEU A 75 13.69 9.21 -8.11
CA LEU A 75 14.08 8.59 -6.82
C LEU A 75 15.15 9.37 -6.00
N GLY A 76 15.59 10.53 -6.48
CA GLY A 76 16.55 11.39 -5.77
C GLY A 76 15.89 12.54 -5.02
N GLU A 77 14.57 12.65 -5.10
CA GLU A 77 13.78 13.70 -4.46
C GLU A 77 13.51 13.37 -2.98
N PRO A 78 13.26 14.39 -2.13
CA PRO A 78 13.05 14.18 -0.70
C PRO A 78 11.92 13.20 -0.36
N TRP A 79 10.87 13.13 -1.18
CA TRP A 79 9.75 12.20 -0.95
C TRP A 79 10.15 10.73 -1.13
N ALA A 80 11.14 10.43 -1.99
CA ALA A 80 11.56 9.07 -2.30
C ALA A 80 12.48 8.46 -1.23
N VAL A 81 12.93 9.27 -0.25
CA VAL A 81 13.77 8.80 0.85
C VAL A 81 12.86 8.23 1.96
N PRO A 82 12.94 6.93 2.26
CA PRO A 82 12.08 6.33 3.29
C PRO A 82 12.46 6.85 4.67
N LEU A 83 11.43 7.17 5.45
CA LEU A 83 11.57 7.46 6.88
C LEU A 83 11.86 6.16 7.62
N GLN A 84 13.12 5.99 7.99
CA GLN A 84 13.55 4.88 8.84
C GLN A 84 12.89 4.95 10.22
N GLU A 85 12.76 3.79 10.85
CA GLU A 85 12.15 3.69 12.17
C GLU A 85 12.87 4.61 13.17
N SER A 86 12.12 5.57 13.70
CA SER A 86 12.64 6.61 14.57
C SER A 86 11.65 6.91 15.69
N ARG A 87 12.17 7.28 16.86
CA ARG A 87 11.34 7.59 18.03
C ARG A 87 10.51 8.84 17.74
N LEU A 88 9.21 8.78 18.00
CA LEU A 88 8.29 9.90 17.78
C LEU A 88 8.73 11.14 18.58
N SER A 89 9.28 10.95 19.79
CA SER A 89 9.83 12.03 20.59
C SER A 89 10.94 12.80 19.87
N THR A 90 11.76 12.16 19.04
CA THR A 90 12.79 12.85 18.25
C THR A 90 12.20 13.87 17.26
N PHE A 91 10.98 13.65 16.77
CA PHE A 91 10.28 14.62 15.91
C PHE A 91 9.58 15.73 16.70
N LEU A 92 9.03 15.41 17.87
CA LEU A 92 8.24 16.35 18.68
C LEU A 92 9.11 17.23 19.61
N SER A 93 10.27 16.73 20.03
CA SER A 93 11.18 17.42 20.95
C SER A 93 12.07 18.48 20.28
N ALA A 94 11.88 18.76 18.98
CA ALA A 94 12.53 19.91 18.35
C ALA A 94 12.16 21.25 19.01
N ASP A 95 11.08 21.30 19.80
CA ASP A 95 10.58 22.49 20.49
C ASP A 95 10.38 22.34 22.02
N SER A 96 10.68 21.18 22.64
CA SER A 96 10.45 20.96 24.07
C SER A 96 11.58 20.21 24.77
N SER A 97 12.10 20.82 25.85
CA SER A 97 13.27 20.39 26.63
C SER A 97 13.05 19.21 27.58
N ASP A 98 11.90 18.54 27.53
CA ASP A 98 11.54 17.45 28.45
C ASP A 98 11.59 16.09 27.75
N ALA A 99 12.81 15.63 27.47
CA ALA A 99 13.08 14.30 26.90
C ALA A 99 13.24 13.19 27.97
N SER A 100 12.55 13.28 29.11
CA SER A 100 12.84 12.43 30.28
C SER A 100 11.82 11.33 30.61
N ASN A 101 10.79 11.09 29.79
CA ASN A 101 9.85 9.99 30.02
C ASN A 101 10.04 8.87 28.98
N ASP A 102 10.88 7.89 29.32
CA ASP A 102 11.25 6.71 28.52
C ASP A 102 10.24 5.54 28.66
N ALA A 103 9.00 5.82 29.09
CA ALA A 103 8.02 4.79 29.44
C ALA A 103 7.09 4.36 28.28
N ASP A 104 7.01 5.12 27.18
CA ASP A 104 6.19 4.80 26.00
C ASP A 104 6.98 5.09 24.71
N ALA A 105 7.91 4.21 24.35
CA ALA A 105 8.70 4.39 23.13
C ALA A 105 7.83 4.12 21.89
N VAL A 106 7.14 5.14 21.40
CA VAL A 106 6.42 5.11 20.13
C VAL A 106 7.40 5.36 18.98
N PHE A 107 7.39 4.48 17.99
CA PHE A 107 8.22 4.57 16.80
C PHE A 107 7.38 4.85 15.56
N LEU A 108 7.89 5.69 14.67
CA LEU A 108 7.30 6.04 13.39
C LEU A 108 8.27 5.64 12.26
N SER A 109 7.73 5.02 11.22
CA SER A 109 8.41 4.82 9.94
C SER A 109 7.44 5.03 8.79
N GLY A 110 7.96 5.23 7.59
CA GLY A 110 7.12 5.37 6.42
C GLY A 110 7.90 5.47 5.13
N GLU A 111 7.18 5.32 4.03
CA GLU A 111 7.73 5.44 2.67
C GLU A 111 6.66 6.06 1.76
N ILE A 112 7.12 6.75 0.72
CA ILE A 112 6.28 7.25 -0.35
C ILE A 112 6.74 6.58 -1.64
N THR A 113 5.83 5.89 -2.31
CA THR A 113 6.09 5.16 -3.54
C THR A 113 5.34 5.81 -4.69
N ASP A 114 6.01 6.02 -5.81
CA ASP A 114 5.38 6.46 -7.06
C ASP A 114 4.54 5.30 -7.63
N LEU A 115 3.21 5.47 -7.71
CA LEU A 115 2.34 4.43 -8.26
C LEU A 115 2.36 4.38 -9.80
N GLN A 116 2.89 5.40 -10.46
CA GLN A 116 3.17 5.38 -11.89
C GLN A 116 4.52 4.72 -12.21
N SER A 117 5.21 4.15 -11.22
CA SER A 117 6.36 3.25 -11.45
C SER A 117 5.94 1.84 -11.90
N PHE A 118 4.64 1.56 -11.96
CA PHE A 118 4.03 0.27 -12.29
C PHE A 118 3.18 0.38 -13.58
N LEU A 119 2.95 -0.74 -14.26
CA LEU A 119 1.96 -0.80 -15.34
C LEU A 119 0.54 -0.68 -14.77
N ASN A 120 -0.25 0.25 -15.28
CA ASN A 120 -1.60 0.47 -14.79
C ASN A 120 -2.60 -0.41 -15.56
N VAL A 121 -3.30 -1.28 -14.85
CA VAL A 121 -4.32 -2.18 -15.44
C VAL A 121 -5.46 -1.39 -16.07
N GLN A 122 -5.75 -0.18 -15.57
CA GLN A 122 -6.74 0.72 -16.17
C GLN A 122 -6.38 1.08 -17.62
N ASP A 123 -5.10 1.05 -18.00
CA ASP A 123 -4.65 1.37 -19.37
C ASP A 123 -5.14 0.36 -20.41
N LEU A 124 -5.51 -0.87 -20.00
CA LEU A 124 -6.08 -1.89 -20.89
C LEU A 124 -7.41 -1.44 -21.51
N PHE A 125 -8.08 -0.44 -20.93
CA PHE A 125 -9.37 0.05 -21.37
C PHE A 125 -9.32 1.55 -21.67
N GLN A 126 -9.63 1.92 -22.92
CA GLN A 126 -9.69 3.31 -23.36
C GLN A 126 -10.97 3.53 -24.17
N ALA A 127 -11.78 4.52 -23.77
CA ALA A 127 -12.96 4.99 -24.51
C ALA A 127 -13.88 3.85 -25.03
N SER A 128 -14.28 2.94 -24.13
CA SER A 128 -15.19 1.81 -24.43
C SER A 128 -14.59 0.69 -25.28
N SER A 129 -13.28 0.71 -25.53
CA SER A 129 -12.57 -0.31 -26.30
C SER A 129 -11.29 -0.78 -25.59
N THR A 130 -10.80 -1.96 -25.97
CA THR A 130 -9.53 -2.48 -25.48
C THR A 130 -8.37 -1.74 -26.14
N ASN A 131 -7.50 -1.14 -25.33
CA ASN A 131 -6.30 -0.47 -25.79
C ASN A 131 -5.23 -1.49 -26.22
N GLN A 132 -4.93 -1.54 -27.51
CA GLN A 132 -3.99 -2.52 -28.07
C GLN A 132 -2.54 -2.27 -27.64
N ASP A 133 -2.13 -1.02 -27.43
CA ASP A 133 -0.77 -0.70 -26.98
C ASP A 133 -0.54 -1.15 -25.52
N ALA A 134 -1.55 -0.95 -24.66
CA ALA A 134 -1.52 -1.47 -23.30
C ALA A 134 -1.55 -3.00 -23.28
N LEU A 135 -2.40 -3.62 -24.11
CA LEU A 135 -2.46 -5.08 -24.23
C LEU A 135 -1.10 -5.68 -24.62
N GLU A 136 -0.38 -5.05 -25.55
CA GLU A 136 0.97 -5.46 -25.92
C GLU A 136 1.96 -5.28 -24.76
N SER A 137 1.86 -4.18 -24.01
CA SER A 137 2.71 -3.95 -22.84
C SER A 137 2.53 -5.04 -21.78
N PHE A 138 1.28 -5.40 -21.48
CA PHE A 138 0.97 -6.52 -20.58
C PHE A 138 1.40 -7.87 -21.15
N ARG A 139 1.25 -8.10 -22.46
CA ARG A 139 1.72 -9.34 -23.12
C ARG A 139 3.23 -9.51 -22.96
N ARG A 140 4.01 -8.43 -23.10
CA ARG A 140 5.46 -8.42 -22.86
C ARG A 140 5.79 -8.76 -21.40
N LEU A 141 5.07 -8.18 -20.43
CA LEU A 141 5.25 -8.51 -19.01
C LEU A 141 4.91 -9.97 -18.71
N PHE A 142 3.78 -10.49 -19.22
CA PHE A 142 3.39 -11.89 -19.03
C PHE A 142 4.45 -12.84 -19.60
N SER A 143 4.96 -12.55 -20.80
CA SER A 143 6.03 -13.32 -21.43
C SER A 143 7.31 -13.31 -20.59
N LEU A 144 7.71 -12.14 -20.08
CA LEU A 144 8.89 -11.98 -19.23
C LEU A 144 8.79 -12.80 -17.94
N LEU A 145 7.61 -12.86 -17.34
CA LEU A 145 7.35 -13.57 -16.08
C LEU A 145 6.98 -15.05 -16.28
N GLY A 146 6.87 -15.53 -17.53
CA GLY A 146 6.45 -16.91 -17.83
C GLY A 146 4.98 -17.19 -17.50
N LEU A 147 4.12 -16.17 -17.51
CA LEU A 147 2.71 -16.26 -17.12
C LEU A 147 1.81 -16.69 -18.29
N PRO A 148 0.65 -17.34 -18.02
CA PRO A 148 -0.26 -17.79 -19.07
C PRO A 148 -0.89 -16.62 -19.84
N THR A 149 -0.54 -16.45 -21.11
CA THR A 149 -1.07 -15.36 -21.96
C THR A 149 -2.57 -15.48 -22.25
N SER A 150 -3.16 -16.66 -22.06
CA SER A 150 -4.60 -16.87 -22.16
C SER A 150 -5.37 -16.17 -21.04
N GLU A 151 -4.76 -15.98 -19.85
CA GLU A 151 -5.37 -15.21 -18.76
C GLU A 151 -5.45 -13.72 -19.08
N LEU A 152 -4.48 -13.17 -19.83
CA LEU A 152 -4.51 -11.77 -20.26
C LEU A 152 -5.70 -11.46 -21.17
N GLY A 153 -6.04 -12.36 -22.09
CA GLY A 153 -7.21 -12.21 -22.96
C GLY A 153 -8.52 -12.18 -22.16
N LYS A 154 -8.66 -13.10 -21.19
CA LYS A 154 -9.80 -13.14 -20.26
C LYS A 154 -9.88 -11.89 -19.41
N LEU A 155 -8.75 -11.42 -18.87
CA LEU A 155 -8.68 -10.20 -18.09
C LEU A 155 -9.19 -9.01 -18.89
N ALA A 156 -8.68 -8.79 -20.11
CA ALA A 156 -9.07 -7.65 -20.94
C ALA A 156 -10.57 -7.68 -21.30
N GLU A 157 -11.11 -8.86 -21.62
CA GLU A 157 -12.52 -9.04 -21.94
C GLU A 157 -13.42 -8.82 -20.70
N ASN A 158 -13.10 -9.46 -19.58
CA ASN A 158 -13.88 -9.35 -18.34
C ASN A 158 -13.79 -7.95 -17.74
N PHE A 159 -12.64 -7.28 -17.85
CA PHE A 159 -12.48 -5.89 -17.41
C PHE A 159 -13.35 -4.94 -18.25
N ARG A 160 -13.44 -5.15 -19.56
CA ARG A 160 -14.35 -4.42 -20.45
C ARG A 160 -15.81 -4.61 -20.02
N PHE A 161 -16.22 -5.84 -19.73
CA PHE A 161 -17.57 -6.13 -19.23
C PHE A 161 -17.81 -5.51 -17.85
N ALA A 162 -16.84 -5.56 -16.94
CA ALA A 162 -16.97 -4.97 -15.61
C ALA A 162 -17.07 -3.43 -15.63
N SER A 163 -16.51 -2.81 -16.67
CA SER A 163 -16.50 -1.35 -16.87
C SER A 163 -17.74 -0.84 -17.63
N ASP A 164 -18.54 -1.73 -18.22
CA ASP A 164 -19.75 -1.37 -18.95
C ASP A 164 -20.93 -1.17 -17.98
N ILE A 165 -21.26 0.10 -17.74
CA ILE A 165 -22.35 0.54 -16.86
C ILE A 165 -23.71 0.63 -17.55
N SER A 166 -23.89 0.04 -18.74
CA SER A 166 -25.18 0.00 -19.41
C SER A 166 -26.23 -0.76 -18.59
N VAL A 167 -27.49 -0.32 -18.65
CA VAL A 167 -28.61 -0.94 -17.91
C VAL A 167 -28.74 -2.43 -18.24
N GLU A 168 -28.49 -2.79 -19.50
CA GLU A 168 -28.52 -4.18 -19.97
C GLU A 168 -27.45 -5.03 -19.27
N ASN A 169 -26.21 -4.55 -19.22
CA ASN A 169 -25.12 -5.28 -18.57
C ASN A 169 -25.27 -5.33 -17.03
N LEU A 170 -25.67 -4.22 -16.40
CA LEU A 170 -25.93 -4.16 -14.95
C LEU A 170 -27.10 -5.06 -14.52
N SER A 171 -28.08 -5.28 -15.40
CA SER A 171 -29.20 -6.19 -15.15
C SER A 171 -28.85 -7.66 -15.40
N SER A 172 -27.71 -7.94 -16.02
CA SER A 172 -27.22 -9.29 -16.24
C SER A 172 -26.61 -9.86 -14.95
N SER A 173 -27.01 -11.06 -14.56
CA SER A 173 -26.49 -11.74 -13.35
C SER A 173 -25.03 -12.20 -13.46
N ARG A 174 -24.32 -11.83 -14.53
CA ARG A 174 -22.99 -12.32 -14.89
C ARG A 174 -21.94 -11.23 -15.11
N ALA A 175 -22.29 -9.94 -15.02
CA ALA A 175 -21.30 -8.87 -15.14
C ALA A 175 -20.31 -8.92 -13.96
N PRO A 176 -19.00 -9.11 -14.19
CA PRO A 176 -18.01 -9.09 -13.12
C PRO A 176 -17.99 -7.71 -12.43
N LEU A 177 -17.73 -7.68 -11.12
CA LEU A 177 -17.56 -6.42 -10.40
C LEU A 177 -16.27 -5.72 -10.87
N ALA A 178 -16.34 -4.39 -11.04
CA ALA A 178 -15.15 -3.59 -11.34
C ALA A 178 -14.14 -3.71 -10.18
N PRO A 179 -12.90 -4.14 -10.45
CA PRO A 179 -11.90 -4.23 -9.41
C PRO A 179 -11.48 -2.83 -8.97
N THR A 180 -11.14 -2.71 -7.69
CA THR A 180 -10.57 -1.52 -7.06
C THR A 180 -9.17 -1.78 -6.52
N ARG A 181 -8.75 -3.05 -6.50
CA ARG A 181 -7.43 -3.49 -6.06
C ARG A 181 -6.88 -4.58 -6.97
N VAL A 182 -5.56 -4.74 -6.95
CA VAL A 182 -4.85 -5.75 -7.76
C VAL A 182 -5.26 -7.17 -7.36
N GLU A 183 -5.52 -7.43 -6.08
CA GLU A 183 -5.93 -8.74 -5.57
C GLU A 183 -7.29 -9.20 -6.15
N GLN A 184 -8.13 -8.23 -6.55
CA GLN A 184 -9.46 -8.46 -7.11
C GLN A 184 -9.42 -8.82 -8.60
N LEU A 185 -8.26 -8.76 -9.26
CA LEU A 185 -8.13 -9.20 -10.65
C LEU A 185 -8.40 -10.71 -10.82
N THR A 186 -8.40 -11.47 -9.73
CA THR A 186 -8.89 -12.86 -9.70
C THR A 186 -10.34 -12.97 -10.14
N TRP A 187 -11.18 -11.96 -9.87
CA TRP A 187 -12.58 -11.92 -10.33
C TRP A 187 -12.70 -11.82 -11.84
N LEU A 188 -11.65 -11.32 -12.50
CA LEU A 188 -11.60 -11.11 -13.94
C LEU A 188 -10.86 -12.24 -14.67
N GLY A 189 -10.56 -13.34 -13.98
CA GLY A 189 -10.05 -14.57 -14.60
C GLY A 189 -8.53 -14.74 -14.53
N LEU A 190 -7.83 -13.94 -13.72
CA LEU A 190 -6.45 -14.24 -13.34
C LEU A 190 -6.41 -15.29 -12.23
N SER A 191 -5.42 -16.18 -12.25
CA SER A 191 -5.17 -17.08 -11.12
C SER A 191 -4.55 -16.32 -9.93
N PRO A 192 -4.71 -16.80 -8.67
CA PRO A 192 -4.04 -16.20 -7.51
C PRO A 192 -2.51 -16.14 -7.68
N ASP A 193 -1.90 -17.16 -8.30
CA ASP A 193 -0.46 -17.20 -8.55
C ASP A 193 -0.03 -16.14 -9.58
N THR A 194 -0.82 -15.96 -10.65
CA THR A 194 -0.60 -14.90 -11.63
C THR A 194 -0.68 -13.52 -10.97
N VAL A 195 -1.69 -13.29 -10.12
CA VAL A 195 -1.84 -12.01 -9.40
C VAL A 195 -0.67 -11.76 -8.47
N ALA A 196 -0.23 -12.77 -7.71
CA ALA A 196 0.94 -12.66 -6.83
C ALA A 196 2.22 -12.34 -7.60
N ALA A 197 2.43 -12.98 -8.77
CA ALA A 197 3.57 -12.72 -9.63
C ALA A 197 3.56 -11.33 -10.27
N LEU A 198 2.37 -10.79 -10.59
CA LEU A 198 2.20 -9.46 -11.18
C LEU A 198 2.28 -8.33 -10.16
N GLN A 199 1.94 -8.58 -8.89
CA GLN A 199 1.82 -7.57 -7.84
C GLN A 199 3.01 -6.58 -7.74
N PRO A 200 4.28 -6.98 -7.94
CA PRO A 200 5.42 -6.05 -7.91
C PRO A 200 5.55 -5.15 -9.15
N TYR A 201 4.75 -5.34 -10.19
CA TYR A 201 4.91 -4.71 -11.51
C TYR A 201 3.68 -3.96 -11.99
N ILE A 202 2.53 -4.16 -11.35
CA ILE A 202 1.26 -3.57 -11.78
C ILE A 202 0.58 -2.78 -10.67
N THR A 203 -0.24 -1.82 -11.08
CA THR A 203 -1.14 -1.04 -10.23
C THR A 203 -2.52 -0.97 -10.85
N LEU A 204 -3.50 -0.48 -10.09
CA LEU A 204 -4.82 -0.15 -10.60
C LEU A 204 -5.19 1.27 -10.14
N LEU A 205 -5.10 2.23 -11.06
CA LEU A 205 -5.40 3.64 -10.79
C LEU A 205 -6.74 4.05 -11.44
N PRO A 206 -7.40 5.11 -10.94
CA PRO A 206 -8.72 5.51 -11.46
C PRO A 206 -8.74 6.03 -12.90
N GLN A 207 -7.58 6.37 -13.45
CA GLN A 207 -7.43 6.93 -14.80
C GLN A 207 -6.25 6.25 -15.50
N THR A 208 -6.21 6.33 -16.83
CA THR A 208 -5.05 5.85 -17.59
C THR A 208 -3.83 6.74 -17.34
N THR A 209 -2.65 6.14 -17.27
CA THR A 209 -1.41 6.83 -16.86
C THR A 209 -0.22 6.35 -17.67
N THR A 210 0.76 7.21 -17.89
CA THR A 210 2.07 6.77 -18.39
C THR A 210 2.93 6.23 -17.25
N VAL A 211 3.89 5.37 -17.59
CA VAL A 211 4.87 4.80 -16.66
C VAL A 211 6.02 5.79 -16.46
N ASN A 212 6.26 6.22 -15.23
CA ASN A 212 7.40 7.09 -14.93
C ASN A 212 8.73 6.33 -15.05
N VAL A 213 9.50 6.63 -16.10
CA VAL A 213 10.79 5.96 -16.38
C VAL A 213 11.85 6.24 -15.32
N ASN A 214 11.69 7.28 -14.51
CA ASN A 214 12.66 7.65 -13.47
C ASN A 214 12.49 6.85 -12.17
N THR A 215 11.36 6.14 -12.00
CA THR A 215 11.02 5.38 -10.79
C THR A 215 10.74 3.89 -11.11
N ALA A 216 10.23 3.58 -12.29
CA ALA A 216 9.85 2.22 -12.71
C ALA A 216 10.99 1.19 -12.67
N SER A 217 10.69 -0.09 -12.43
CA SER A 217 11.69 -1.15 -12.54
C SER A 217 12.07 -1.43 -14.00
N ALA A 218 13.20 -2.11 -14.23
CA ALA A 218 13.61 -2.48 -15.59
C ALA A 218 12.56 -3.36 -16.30
N GLN A 219 11.89 -4.24 -15.57
CA GLN A 219 10.82 -5.10 -16.07
C GLN A 219 9.61 -4.29 -16.53
N VAL A 220 9.22 -3.27 -15.76
CA VAL A 220 8.11 -2.38 -16.12
C VAL A 220 8.47 -1.50 -17.31
N ILE A 221 9.70 -0.96 -17.36
CA ILE A 221 10.19 -0.19 -18.52
C ILE A 221 10.21 -1.06 -19.78
N TYR A 222 10.75 -2.29 -19.68
CA TYR A 222 10.75 -3.27 -20.76
C TYR A 222 9.34 -3.56 -21.29
N ALA A 223 8.37 -3.69 -20.38
CA ALA A 223 7.00 -3.97 -20.75
C ALA A 223 6.33 -2.74 -21.40
N ALA A 224 6.51 -1.54 -20.85
CA ALA A 224 5.85 -0.32 -21.30
C ALA A 224 6.37 0.21 -22.64
N ALA A 225 7.68 0.12 -22.89
CA ALA A 225 8.29 0.56 -24.14
C ALA A 225 8.36 -0.57 -25.17
N ARG A 226 8.11 -0.23 -26.44
CA ARG A 226 8.16 -1.19 -27.56
C ARG A 226 9.57 -1.32 -28.10
N ASN A 227 9.86 -2.44 -28.75
CA ASN A 227 11.12 -2.68 -29.47
C ASN A 227 12.40 -2.48 -28.63
N ILE A 228 12.31 -2.60 -27.30
CA ILE A 228 13.48 -2.62 -26.41
C ILE A 228 13.71 -4.00 -25.80
N SER A 229 14.97 -4.33 -25.52
CA SER A 229 15.34 -5.50 -24.74
C SER A 229 15.31 -5.20 -23.24
N LEU A 230 15.36 -6.25 -22.41
CA LEU A 230 15.50 -6.07 -20.97
C LEU A 230 16.83 -5.39 -20.61
N ALA A 231 17.91 -5.70 -21.34
CA ALA A 231 19.22 -5.06 -21.15
C ALA A 231 19.17 -3.55 -21.45
N ASP A 232 18.39 -3.14 -22.45
CA ASP A 232 18.16 -1.71 -22.72
C ASP A 232 17.44 -1.03 -21.56
N ALA A 233 16.43 -1.68 -20.98
CA ALA A 233 15.72 -1.17 -19.81
C ALA A 233 16.64 -1.07 -18.57
N GLU A 234 17.48 -2.09 -18.32
CA GLU A 234 18.50 -2.04 -17.26
C GLU A 234 19.49 -0.91 -17.47
N ARG A 235 19.90 -0.66 -18.72
CA ARG A 235 20.77 0.47 -19.07
C ARG A 235 20.11 1.81 -18.75
N LEU A 236 18.81 1.97 -19.03
CA LEU A 236 18.07 3.17 -18.65
C LEU A 236 18.03 3.34 -17.12
N VAL A 237 17.80 2.26 -16.37
CA VAL A 237 17.83 2.27 -14.89
C VAL A 237 19.21 2.68 -14.36
N ALA A 238 20.30 2.22 -14.98
CA ALA A 238 21.65 2.61 -14.60
C ALA A 238 21.93 4.10 -14.90
N VAL A 239 21.51 4.60 -16.07
CA VAL A 239 21.73 6.01 -16.47
C VAL A 239 20.96 6.98 -15.56
N ARG A 240 19.70 6.68 -15.22
CA ARG A 240 18.88 7.59 -14.39
C ARG A 240 19.42 7.79 -12.97
N GLN A 241 20.25 6.87 -12.46
CA GLN A 241 20.89 7.02 -11.14
C GLN A 241 21.82 8.24 -11.09
N GLY A 242 22.45 8.58 -12.21
CA GLY A 242 23.29 9.78 -12.32
C GLY A 242 22.50 11.02 -12.72
N ARG A 243 21.63 10.89 -13.73
CA ARG A 243 20.82 12.01 -14.23
C ARG A 243 19.42 11.53 -14.62
N PRO A 244 18.34 12.05 -14.00
CA PRO A 244 16.98 11.68 -14.38
C PRO A 244 16.66 12.13 -15.81
N PHE A 245 15.82 11.34 -16.49
CA PHE A 245 15.29 11.67 -17.80
C PHE A 245 14.21 12.74 -17.65
N ARG A 246 14.24 13.75 -18.53
CA ARG A 246 13.24 14.84 -18.53
C ARG A 246 12.36 14.80 -19.77
N THR A 247 12.87 14.19 -20.84
CA THR A 247 12.21 14.16 -22.14
C THR A 247 12.43 12.82 -22.84
N THR A 248 11.57 12.52 -23.81
CA THR A 248 11.74 11.34 -24.67
C THR A 248 13.08 11.38 -25.42
N GLN A 249 13.59 12.57 -25.75
CA GLN A 249 14.88 12.74 -26.40
C GLN A 249 16.06 12.31 -25.53
N ASP A 250 15.96 12.48 -24.20
CA ASP A 250 17.00 12.01 -23.28
C ASP A 250 17.11 10.48 -23.32
N VAL A 251 15.98 9.78 -23.43
CA VAL A 251 15.92 8.31 -23.55
C VAL A 251 16.48 7.85 -24.89
N VAL A 252 16.08 8.49 -26.00
CA VAL A 252 16.61 8.20 -27.35
C VAL A 252 18.11 8.44 -27.44
N THR A 253 18.65 9.39 -26.67
CA THR A 253 20.11 9.61 -26.61
C THR A 253 20.85 8.42 -26.01
N VAL A 254 20.24 7.70 -25.06
CA VAL A 254 20.81 6.48 -24.49
C VAL A 254 20.61 5.28 -25.43
N LEU A 255 19.47 5.23 -26.13
CA LEU A 255 19.07 4.14 -27.01
C LEU A 255 18.73 4.68 -28.43
N PRO A 256 19.74 4.97 -29.27
CA PRO A 256 19.53 5.65 -30.56
C PRO A 256 18.68 4.86 -31.58
N GLU A 257 18.64 3.53 -31.45
CA GLU A 257 17.86 2.65 -32.33
C GLU A 257 16.35 2.68 -32.02
N VAL A 258 15.96 3.25 -30.87
CA VAL A 258 14.57 3.29 -30.41
C VAL A 258 13.87 4.54 -30.93
N LYS A 259 12.69 4.37 -31.51
CA LYS A 259 11.89 5.48 -32.05
C LYS A 259 11.10 6.17 -30.94
N PRO A 260 10.87 7.49 -31.00
CA PRO A 260 10.05 8.19 -30.00
C PRO A 260 8.65 7.59 -29.79
N ASP A 261 8.01 7.08 -30.85
CA ASP A 261 6.68 6.43 -30.77
C ASP A 261 6.69 5.14 -29.96
N ASP A 262 7.84 4.46 -29.87
CA ASP A 262 8.00 3.25 -29.05
C ASP A 262 8.09 3.56 -27.56
N LEU A 263 8.24 4.84 -27.20
CA LEU A 263 8.35 5.33 -25.83
C LEU A 263 7.09 6.07 -25.36
N LYS A 264 6.00 6.07 -26.13
CA LYS A 264 4.78 6.87 -25.84
C LYS A 264 4.08 6.52 -24.52
N ASN A 265 4.28 5.30 -24.02
CA ASN A 265 3.73 4.86 -22.74
C ASN A 265 4.60 5.26 -21.53
N LEU A 266 5.78 5.85 -21.78
CA LEU A 266 6.66 6.37 -20.74
C LEU A 266 6.34 7.84 -20.45
N GLY A 267 6.40 8.19 -19.18
CA GLY A 267 6.34 9.54 -18.66
C GLY A 267 7.56 9.86 -17.81
N PHE A 268 7.64 11.11 -17.36
CA PHE A 268 8.74 11.62 -16.53
C PHE A 268 8.25 12.20 -15.20
N ALA A 269 6.93 12.26 -15.01
CA ALA A 269 6.27 12.83 -13.85
C ALA A 269 5.19 11.87 -13.36
N THR A 270 4.83 12.03 -12.10
CA THR A 270 3.78 11.26 -11.44
C THR A 270 2.77 12.14 -10.72
N SER A 271 1.53 11.69 -10.81
CA SER A 271 0.35 12.27 -10.17
C SER A 271 -0.21 11.34 -9.10
N TYR A 272 0.26 10.10 -8.97
CA TYR A 272 -0.28 9.13 -8.04
C TYR A 272 0.83 8.57 -7.17
N PHE A 273 0.65 8.68 -5.86
CA PHE A 273 1.60 8.19 -4.89
C PHE A 273 0.89 7.32 -3.86
N GLU A 274 1.63 6.36 -3.35
CA GLU A 274 1.26 5.59 -2.19
C GLU A 274 2.07 6.07 -0.99
N VAL A 275 1.39 6.45 0.08
CA VAL A 275 2.00 6.79 1.35
C VAL A 275 1.74 5.64 2.32
N ARG A 276 2.81 4.99 2.77
CA ARG A 276 2.75 4.01 3.85
C ARG A 276 3.31 4.61 5.12
N GLY A 277 2.52 4.64 6.17
CA GLY A 277 2.94 5.00 7.52
C GLY A 277 2.81 3.81 8.46
N ARG A 278 3.79 3.62 9.32
CA ARG A 278 3.76 2.59 10.37
C ARG A 278 4.05 3.21 11.72
N VAL A 279 3.16 2.96 12.67
CA VAL A 279 3.36 3.29 14.08
C VAL A 279 3.54 1.99 14.84
N ARG A 280 4.65 1.88 15.57
CA ARG A 280 4.91 0.79 16.49
C ARG A 280 4.93 1.32 17.92
N GLN A 281 4.10 0.72 18.78
CA GLN A 281 4.10 0.94 20.21
C GLN A 281 4.14 -0.44 20.87
N ASP A 282 5.20 -0.70 21.64
CA ASP A 282 5.50 -2.02 22.20
C ASP A 282 5.54 -3.10 21.10
N GLU A 283 4.65 -4.10 21.19
CA GLU A 283 4.48 -5.19 20.21
C GLU A 283 3.42 -4.88 19.14
N VAL A 284 2.67 -3.79 19.29
CA VAL A 284 1.57 -3.44 18.38
C VAL A 284 2.10 -2.59 17.23
N VAL A 285 1.93 -3.09 16.01
CA VAL A 285 2.25 -2.34 14.79
C VAL A 285 0.97 -2.06 14.03
N ILE A 286 0.73 -0.78 13.77
CA ILE A 286 -0.38 -0.30 12.96
C ILE A 286 0.20 0.31 11.69
N GLU A 287 -0.22 -0.23 10.55
CA GLU A 287 0.14 0.27 9.23
C GLU A 287 -1.05 0.96 8.59
N GLU A 288 -0.81 2.11 7.97
CA GLU A 288 -1.76 2.78 7.09
C GLU A 288 -1.15 2.92 5.70
N ARG A 289 -1.90 2.48 4.70
CA ARG A 289 -1.62 2.66 3.27
C ARG A 289 -2.64 3.64 2.71
N SER A 290 -2.16 4.77 2.21
CA SER A 290 -2.99 5.80 1.59
C SER A 290 -2.58 6.00 0.13
N VAL A 291 -3.55 6.00 -0.77
CA VAL A 291 -3.33 6.44 -2.15
C VAL A 291 -3.67 7.92 -2.23
N VAL A 292 -2.72 8.72 -2.70
CA VAL A 292 -2.91 10.16 -2.90
C VAL A 292 -2.74 10.53 -4.37
N GLN A 293 -3.54 11.49 -4.81
CA GLN A 293 -3.42 12.11 -6.11
C GLN A 293 -2.89 13.52 -5.95
N ARG A 294 -1.82 13.82 -6.68
CA ARG A 294 -1.24 15.15 -6.80
C ARG A 294 -1.66 15.74 -8.14
N ASN A 295 -2.47 16.79 -8.09
CA ASN A 295 -2.79 17.61 -9.24
C ASN A 295 -2.19 18.99 -9.04
N SER A 296 -1.10 19.27 -9.76
CA SER A 296 -0.27 20.46 -9.54
C SER A 296 0.15 20.56 -8.07
N THR A 297 -0.22 21.62 -7.35
CA THR A 297 0.11 21.80 -5.92
C THR A 297 -0.95 21.24 -4.95
N THR A 298 -2.03 20.66 -5.47
CA THR A 298 -3.11 20.10 -4.64
C THR A 298 -2.92 18.60 -4.51
N VAL A 299 -2.81 18.13 -3.26
CA VAL A 299 -2.69 16.69 -2.95
C VAL A 299 -3.94 16.22 -2.23
N THR A 300 -4.71 15.35 -2.87
CA THR A 300 -5.95 14.75 -2.36
C THR A 300 -5.74 13.29 -2.00
N THR A 301 -6.35 12.84 -0.90
CA THR A 301 -6.35 11.41 -0.56
C THR A 301 -7.51 10.74 -1.29
N LEU A 302 -7.23 9.69 -2.06
CA LEU A 302 -8.24 8.92 -2.79
C LEU A 302 -8.76 7.75 -1.96
N SER A 303 -7.85 7.04 -1.29
CA SER A 303 -8.19 5.92 -0.44
C SER A 303 -7.25 5.85 0.75
N ARG A 304 -7.73 5.20 1.81
CA ARG A 304 -6.97 4.92 3.03
C ARG A 304 -7.38 3.57 3.57
N GLU A 305 -6.41 2.73 3.80
CA GLU A 305 -6.58 1.41 4.41
C GLU A 305 -5.66 1.30 5.61
N ARG A 306 -6.19 0.81 6.72
CA ARG A 306 -5.43 0.65 7.95
C ARG A 306 -5.57 -0.78 8.45
N GLY A 307 -4.44 -1.38 8.78
CA GLY A 307 -4.35 -2.74 9.31
C GLY A 307 -3.48 -2.79 10.56
N VAL A 308 -3.79 -3.73 11.44
CA VAL A 308 -2.89 -4.14 12.51
C VAL A 308 -2.03 -5.27 11.95
N LEU A 309 -0.72 -5.10 11.96
CA LEU A 309 0.22 -6.15 11.60
C LEU A 309 0.57 -6.92 12.87
N ASP A 310 0.23 -8.20 12.92
CA ASP A 310 0.70 -9.09 13.97
C ASP A 310 2.21 -9.36 13.76
N ALA A 311 3.01 -9.32 14.82
CA ALA A 311 4.47 -9.41 14.76
C ALA A 311 4.95 -10.73 14.10
N THR A 312 4.13 -11.79 14.14
CA THR A 312 4.38 -13.04 13.41
C THR A 312 4.33 -12.88 11.89
N ALA A 313 3.43 -12.05 11.36
CA ALA A 313 3.35 -11.75 9.93
C ALA A 313 4.56 -10.93 9.43
N GLN A 314 5.14 -10.09 10.29
CA GLN A 314 6.35 -9.34 9.97
C GLN A 314 7.57 -10.23 9.73
N SER A 315 7.75 -11.28 10.55
CA SER A 315 8.87 -12.22 10.39
C SER A 315 8.86 -12.93 9.03
N LEU A 316 7.67 -13.17 8.47
CA LEU A 316 7.47 -13.79 7.16
C LEU A 316 7.72 -12.80 6.02
N ILE A 317 7.27 -11.55 6.15
CA ILE A 317 7.47 -10.50 5.14
C ILE A 317 8.95 -10.09 5.06
N GLN A 318 9.62 -9.96 6.20
CA GLN A 318 11.04 -9.59 6.26
C GLN A 318 11.96 -10.71 5.76
N GLN A 319 11.55 -11.98 5.88
CA GLN A 319 12.23 -13.12 5.26
C GLN A 319 12.00 -13.18 3.74
N ALA A 320 10.82 -12.79 3.26
CA ALA A 320 10.51 -12.71 1.84
C ALA A 320 11.25 -11.57 1.12
N GLN A 321 11.51 -10.45 1.79
CA GLN A 321 12.26 -9.31 1.23
C GLN A 321 13.79 -9.48 1.25
N ARG A 322 14.31 -10.52 1.93
CA ARG A 322 15.75 -10.85 2.01
C ARG A 322 16.19 -11.96 1.05
N ARG A 323 15.27 -12.50 0.24
CA ARG A 323 15.54 -13.48 -0.81
C ARG A 323 15.41 -12.83 -2.17
#